data_AF-A0A1Q7NXM3-F1
#
_entry.id   AF-A0A1Q7NXM3-F1
#
_cell.length_a   1.000
_cell.length_b   1.000
_cell.length_c   1.000
_cell.angle_alpha   90.00
_cell.angle_beta   90.00
_cell.angle_gamma   90.00
#
_symmetry.space_group_name_H-M   'P 1'
#
loop_
_entity.id
_entity.type
_entity.pdbx_description
1 polymer ?
#
loop_
_entity_poly.entity_id
_entity_poly.type
_entity_poly.pdbx_seq_one_letter_code
_entity_poly.pdbx_strand_id
1 'polypeptide(L)'
;MMFSTFGLWITSMKIDQIEENRLVKRLRNDLLRSKVADINQIGSERIVYVTFNGFNQEFILVGEFFGEGNIILCNKEMKILSLLHSIDVRHRKLGVGLTYVPPPSTGLNLFEITRNDIEQIRTVQTAVARWVGRTLGLPTKYAEEIARIAGIDPQAIGNTLSEEQVQKIVQATKDLIDNVVNGKHEPYIVRNEKGADVIPVPLGNISEENHSKVGSFMEGLDILFSENLLEQGKSSQSTTANEKIAELEHKLEEQNKAISLVKERVDSISSVAKALQGIAASGITSIEDQKIMSFLAQHGSALRKEAGIPLISIGDEKIKINPQSSIQAIASVLFNESKKQLRAINTIQLDRKKTEKNLEAFKKQASVARDSVVFTVQRKKEWYERYRWFFTSDDFLAIGGRDASSNSSVIRKHLERNDKVFHAEIVGSPFFVLKNETEDKVSSVTEVAQATVCFSRAWREGLYGLNAYWVRPDQIKTAAPSGQFIAKGSFVIEGTRNFVQAPSLQLSVGLFEKDDNYSLMCGPTFAIKRKCIYFVTIEPSGQEMTEIAKKIKLEFLKFEEKKEAIKSIIIDDFIRVLPAGDSHIIESGIGEAYS
;
A
#
# COMPACT_ATOMS: atom_id res chain seq x y z
N MET A 1 -8.67 -5.67 -4.83
CA MET A 1 -9.55 -4.70 -5.53
C MET A 1 -9.02 -3.32 -5.23
N MET A 2 -8.59 -2.60 -6.26
CA MET A 2 -8.14 -1.22 -6.19
C MET A 2 -9.30 -0.31 -6.57
N PHE A 3 -9.62 0.64 -5.71
CA PHE A 3 -10.66 1.65 -5.92
C PHE A 3 -9.98 3.01 -6.01
N SER A 4 -9.95 3.62 -7.20
CA SER A 4 -9.35 4.93 -7.45
C SER A 4 -10.40 5.93 -7.96
N THR A 5 -10.00 7.19 -8.15
CA THR A 5 -10.87 8.21 -8.76
C THR A 5 -11.11 8.02 -10.25
N PHE A 6 -10.29 7.20 -10.92
CA PHE A 6 -10.38 6.96 -12.37
C PHE A 6 -10.84 5.54 -12.72
N GLY A 7 -10.99 4.65 -11.74
CA GLY A 7 -11.54 3.31 -12.00
C GLY A 7 -11.52 2.36 -10.81
N LEU A 8 -12.06 1.17 -11.08
CA LEU A 8 -12.14 0.03 -10.16
C LEU A 8 -11.61 -1.22 -10.87
N TRP A 9 -10.56 -1.82 -10.34
CA TRP A 9 -9.97 -3.04 -10.93
C TRP A 9 -9.45 -4.00 -9.87
N ILE A 10 -9.12 -5.23 -10.27
CA ILE A 10 -8.43 -6.18 -9.41
C ILE A 10 -6.95 -6.00 -9.64
N THR A 11 -6.23 -5.61 -8.58
CA THR A 11 -4.78 -5.51 -8.62
C THR A 11 -4.12 -6.70 -7.93
N SER A 12 -3.05 -7.18 -8.56
CA SER A 12 -2.08 -8.11 -8.00
C SER A 12 -0.95 -7.38 -7.27
N MET A 13 -0.97 -6.05 -7.16
CA MET A 13 0.14 -5.28 -6.60
C MET A 13 -0.22 -4.73 -5.22
N LYS A 14 0.70 -4.88 -4.26
CA LYS A 14 0.55 -4.21 -2.95
C LYS A 14 1.16 -2.82 -3.05
N ILE A 15 0.28 -1.81 -3.02
CA ILE A 15 0.66 -0.41 -2.97
C ILE A 15 0.68 0.02 -1.51
N ASP A 16 1.85 0.34 -0.99
CA ASP A 16 1.97 0.89 0.35
C ASP A 16 1.44 2.33 0.40
N GLN A 17 0.86 2.71 1.54
CA GLN A 17 0.27 4.02 1.71
C GLN A 17 1.35 5.10 1.66
N ILE A 18 1.26 6.00 0.68
CA ILE A 18 2.20 7.11 0.51
C ILE A 18 1.88 8.25 1.47
N GLU A 19 0.59 8.56 1.68
CA GLU A 19 0.14 9.69 2.52
C GLU A 19 -1.06 9.35 3.40
N GLU A 20 -1.18 10.02 4.54
CA GLU A 20 -2.36 9.93 5.40
C GLU A 20 -3.57 10.65 4.78
N ASN A 21 -4.64 9.91 4.50
CA ASN A 21 -5.88 10.45 3.98
C ASN A 21 -7.05 10.21 4.94
N ARG A 22 -7.82 11.27 5.26
CA ARG A 22 -8.97 11.22 6.18
C ARG A 22 -10.05 10.23 5.71
N LEU A 23 -10.32 10.18 4.40
CA LEU A 23 -11.25 9.21 3.80
C LEU A 23 -10.73 7.78 4.01
N VAL A 24 -9.45 7.53 3.77
CA VAL A 24 -8.85 6.19 3.98
C VAL A 24 -8.97 5.74 5.43
N LYS A 25 -8.74 6.65 6.39
CA LYS A 25 -8.94 6.37 7.82
C LYS A 25 -10.39 6.01 8.13
N ARG A 26 -11.36 6.74 7.54
CA ARG A 26 -12.79 6.44 7.70
C ARG A 26 -13.17 5.08 7.09
N LEU A 27 -12.71 4.80 5.88
CA LEU A 27 -12.94 3.51 5.20
C LEU A 27 -12.37 2.34 6.02
N ARG A 28 -11.18 2.50 6.62
CA ARG A 28 -10.60 1.47 7.51
C ARG A 28 -11.44 1.26 8.77
N ASN A 29 -12.05 2.29 9.33
CA ASN A 29 -12.86 2.12 10.52
C ASN A 29 -14.20 1.46 10.20
N ASP A 30 -14.84 1.85 9.09
CA ASP A 30 -16.22 1.45 8.78
C ASP A 30 -16.30 0.18 7.92
N LEU A 31 -15.32 -0.08 7.04
CA LEU A 31 -15.37 -1.17 6.06
C LEU A 31 -14.42 -2.34 6.36
N LEU A 32 -13.50 -2.20 7.32
CA LEU A 32 -12.54 -3.27 7.62
C LEU A 32 -13.26 -4.51 8.14
N ARG A 33 -13.06 -5.64 7.45
CA ARG A 33 -13.74 -6.94 7.67
C ARG A 33 -15.21 -7.00 7.21
N SER A 34 -15.74 -5.94 6.61
CA SER A 34 -17.05 -5.98 5.96
C SER A 34 -17.00 -6.84 4.71
N LYS A 35 -18.13 -7.46 4.35
CA LYS A 35 -18.25 -8.26 3.12
C LYS A 35 -18.81 -7.38 2.01
N VAL A 36 -18.24 -7.46 0.82
CA VAL A 36 -18.90 -6.93 -0.38
C VAL A 36 -20.16 -7.77 -0.63
N ALA A 37 -21.32 -7.12 -0.62
CA ALA A 37 -22.62 -7.72 -0.81
C ALA A 37 -23.09 -7.59 -2.26
N ASP A 38 -22.81 -6.44 -2.88
CA ASP A 38 -23.22 -6.13 -4.25
C ASP A 38 -22.27 -5.11 -4.89
N ILE A 39 -22.16 -5.15 -6.22
CA ILE A 39 -21.46 -4.17 -7.04
C ILE A 39 -22.37 -3.85 -8.22
N ASN A 40 -22.85 -2.60 -8.28
CA ASN A 40 -23.82 -2.19 -9.27
C ASN A 40 -23.38 -0.90 -9.99
N GLN A 41 -23.56 -0.86 -11.32
CA GLN A 41 -23.37 0.33 -12.14
C GLN A 41 -24.70 1.07 -12.26
N ILE A 42 -24.67 2.40 -12.20
CA ILE A 42 -25.88 3.22 -12.39
C ILE A 42 -26.10 3.52 -13.86
N GLY A 43 -27.05 2.80 -14.48
CA GLY A 43 -27.34 2.93 -15.91
C GLY A 43 -26.08 2.70 -16.75
N SER A 44 -25.89 3.54 -17.77
CA SER A 44 -24.66 3.60 -18.58
C SER A 44 -23.64 4.62 -18.06
N GLU A 45 -23.86 5.21 -16.88
CA GLU A 45 -22.96 6.22 -16.34
C GLU A 45 -21.69 5.61 -15.76
N ARG A 46 -20.62 6.41 -15.70
CA ARG A 46 -19.33 6.04 -15.10
C ARG A 46 -19.38 6.14 -13.56
N ILE A 47 -20.40 5.52 -12.97
CA ILE A 47 -20.67 5.53 -11.54
C ILE A 47 -20.91 4.11 -11.06
N VAL A 48 -20.18 3.71 -10.01
CA VAL A 48 -20.32 2.40 -9.39
C VAL A 48 -20.70 2.52 -7.92
N TYR A 49 -21.64 1.69 -7.47
CA TYR A 49 -21.97 1.48 -6.07
C TYR A 49 -21.43 0.12 -5.64
N VAL A 50 -20.64 0.13 -4.56
CA VAL A 50 -20.16 -1.09 -3.90
C VAL A 50 -20.80 -1.15 -2.52
N THR A 51 -21.69 -2.12 -2.34
CA THR A 51 -22.42 -2.31 -1.09
C THR A 51 -21.64 -3.23 -0.16
N PHE A 52 -21.43 -2.80 1.08
CA PHE A 52 -20.70 -3.53 2.11
C PHE A 52 -21.61 -3.86 3.29
N ASN A 53 -21.64 -5.14 3.66
CA ASN A 53 -22.35 -5.65 4.84
C ASN A 53 -21.36 -5.90 5.99
N GLY A 54 -21.47 -5.07 7.03
CA GLY A 54 -20.77 -5.21 8.31
C GLY A 54 -21.62 -5.93 9.36
N PHE A 55 -21.11 -6.00 10.60
CA PHE A 55 -21.89 -6.53 11.74
C PHE A 55 -22.99 -5.52 12.11
N ASN A 56 -24.20 -5.72 11.59
CA ASN A 56 -25.43 -4.92 11.78
C ASN A 56 -25.48 -3.53 11.12
N GLN A 57 -24.56 -3.22 10.19
CA GLN A 57 -24.58 -1.97 9.43
C GLN A 57 -24.26 -2.24 7.96
N GLU A 58 -24.93 -1.49 7.08
CA GLU A 58 -24.72 -1.53 5.64
C GLU A 58 -24.17 -0.18 5.18
N PHE A 59 -23.10 -0.23 4.38
CA PHE A 59 -22.42 0.94 3.83
C PHE A 59 -22.39 0.84 2.32
N ILE A 60 -22.46 1.98 1.65
CA ILE A 60 -22.42 2.06 0.19
C ILE A 60 -21.24 2.96 -0.17
N LEU A 61 -20.26 2.41 -0.88
CA LEU A 61 -19.14 3.17 -1.43
C LEU A 61 -19.46 3.52 -2.88
N VAL A 62 -19.58 4.82 -3.15
CA VAL A 62 -19.83 5.36 -4.48
C VAL A 62 -18.54 5.83 -5.11
N GLY A 63 -18.28 5.39 -6.33
CA GLY A 63 -17.19 5.87 -7.18
C GLY A 63 -17.74 6.60 -8.38
N GLU A 64 -17.31 7.84 -8.58
CA GLU A 64 -17.59 8.64 -9.78
C GLU A 64 -16.31 8.74 -10.60
N PHE A 65 -16.26 8.12 -11.78
CA PHE A 65 -15.05 7.99 -12.60
C PHE A 65 -15.05 8.94 -13.81
N PHE A 66 -15.35 10.21 -13.56
CA PHE A 66 -15.36 11.26 -14.58
C PHE A 66 -14.80 12.57 -14.01
N GLY A 67 -14.24 13.42 -14.88
CA GLY A 67 -13.52 14.62 -14.44
C GLY A 67 -12.32 14.24 -13.57
N GLU A 68 -12.19 14.89 -12.40
CA GLU A 68 -11.18 14.54 -11.38
C GLU A 68 -11.55 13.26 -10.59
N GLY A 69 -12.78 12.78 -10.75
CA GLY A 69 -13.35 11.64 -10.05
C GLY A 69 -13.69 11.93 -8.59
N ASN A 70 -14.47 11.05 -7.97
CA ASN A 70 -14.85 11.18 -6.57
C ASN A 70 -15.08 9.83 -5.91
N ILE A 71 -14.76 9.72 -4.62
CA ILE A 71 -15.02 8.53 -3.81
C ILE A 71 -15.81 8.97 -2.59
N ILE A 72 -17.00 8.41 -2.41
CA ILE A 72 -17.99 8.86 -1.43
C ILE A 72 -18.48 7.66 -0.63
N LEU A 73 -18.35 7.71 0.68
CA LEU A 73 -18.89 6.71 1.60
C LEU A 73 -20.24 7.15 2.13
N CYS A 74 -21.26 6.32 1.94
CA CYS A 74 -22.63 6.53 2.39
C CYS A 74 -23.09 5.43 3.36
N ASN A 75 -24.13 5.73 4.14
CA ASN A 75 -24.89 4.72 4.86
C ASN A 75 -26.01 4.12 3.96
N LYS A 76 -26.81 3.19 4.50
CA LYS A 76 -27.94 2.56 3.77
C LYS A 76 -29.00 3.53 3.25
N GLU A 77 -29.21 4.67 3.90
CA GLU A 77 -30.12 5.74 3.44
C GLU A 77 -29.45 6.71 2.44
N MET A 78 -28.29 6.36 1.89
CA MET A 78 -27.49 7.20 0.99
C MET A 78 -27.03 8.53 1.63
N LYS A 79 -26.98 8.64 2.96
CA LYS A 79 -26.41 9.79 3.66
C LYS A 79 -24.88 9.72 3.62
N ILE A 80 -24.25 10.80 3.17
CA ILE A 80 -22.80 10.91 3.00
C ILE A 80 -22.12 10.98 4.38
N LEU A 81 -21.28 10.00 4.65
CA LEU A 81 -20.47 9.90 5.87
C LEU A 81 -19.07 10.52 5.67
N SER A 82 -18.51 10.36 4.47
CA SER A 82 -17.22 10.92 4.07
C SER A 82 -17.13 10.98 2.55
N LEU A 83 -16.34 11.90 2.00
CA LEU A 83 -16.11 12.04 0.57
C LEU A 83 -14.73 12.60 0.29
N LEU A 84 -14.20 12.35 -0.92
CA LEU A 84 -12.92 12.87 -1.35
C LEU A 84 -13.02 14.36 -1.73
N HIS A 85 -13.98 14.69 -2.60
CA HIS A 85 -14.21 16.06 -3.07
C HIS A 85 -15.64 16.52 -2.74
N SER A 86 -15.77 17.65 -2.05
CA SER A 86 -17.07 18.31 -1.85
C SER A 86 -17.46 19.06 -3.13
N ILE A 87 -18.75 19.03 -3.47
CA ILE A 87 -19.27 19.63 -4.70
C ILE A 87 -20.41 20.57 -4.33
N ASP A 88 -20.39 21.79 -4.86
CA ASP A 88 -21.50 22.74 -4.75
C ASP A 88 -21.73 23.38 -6.12
N VAL A 89 -22.63 22.80 -6.91
CA VAL A 89 -22.97 23.24 -8.27
C VAL A 89 -24.49 23.39 -8.41
N ARG A 90 -24.94 24.12 -9.44
CA ARG A 90 -26.36 24.46 -9.63
C ARG A 90 -27.33 23.28 -9.54
N HIS A 91 -26.92 22.12 -10.05
CA HIS A 91 -27.78 20.94 -10.15
C HIS A 91 -27.57 19.93 -9.01
N ARG A 92 -26.57 20.12 -8.14
CA ARG A 92 -26.21 19.13 -7.11
C ARG A 92 -25.27 19.70 -6.05
N LYS A 93 -25.50 19.30 -4.80
CA LYS A 93 -24.60 19.58 -3.67
C LYS A 93 -24.21 18.29 -2.96
N LEU A 94 -22.91 18.10 -2.75
CA LEU A 94 -22.32 16.99 -2.00
C LEU A 94 -21.50 17.50 -0.83
N GLY A 95 -21.82 16.98 0.35
CA GLY A 95 -21.11 17.29 1.58
C GLY A 95 -21.47 16.29 2.67
N VAL A 96 -20.60 16.17 3.67
CA VAL A 96 -20.82 15.27 4.81
C VAL A 96 -22.15 15.62 5.50
N GLY A 97 -22.97 14.59 5.73
CA GLY A 97 -24.29 14.72 6.35
C GLY A 97 -25.44 14.98 5.36
N LEU A 98 -25.16 15.27 4.09
CA LEU A 98 -26.18 15.39 3.05
C LEU A 98 -26.52 14.03 2.45
N THR A 99 -27.69 13.90 1.82
CA THR A 99 -28.04 12.71 1.04
C THR A 99 -27.35 12.79 -0.32
N TYR A 100 -26.69 11.70 -0.71
CA TYR A 100 -26.11 11.56 -2.04
C TYR A 100 -27.22 11.54 -3.09
N VAL A 101 -27.03 12.34 -4.13
CA VAL A 101 -27.85 12.37 -5.35
C VAL A 101 -26.87 12.20 -6.49
N PRO A 102 -27.08 11.36 -7.52
CA PRO A 102 -26.18 11.30 -8.69
C PRO A 102 -26.24 12.59 -9.53
N PRO A 103 -25.28 12.84 -10.44
CA PRO A 103 -25.43 13.91 -11.43
C PRO A 103 -26.66 13.65 -12.34
N PRO A 104 -27.24 14.70 -12.96
CA PRO A 104 -28.32 14.52 -13.93
C PRO A 104 -27.87 13.62 -15.08
N SER A 105 -28.69 12.64 -15.45
CA SER A 105 -28.45 11.80 -16.62
C SER A 105 -28.57 12.67 -17.88
N THR A 106 -27.47 12.80 -18.62
CA THR A 106 -27.39 13.67 -19.82
C THR A 106 -27.43 12.91 -21.15
N GLY A 107 -27.61 11.58 -21.13
CA GLY A 107 -27.58 10.74 -22.32
C GLY A 107 -28.64 9.64 -22.34
N LEU A 108 -28.73 8.94 -23.48
CA LEU A 108 -29.55 7.74 -23.63
C LEU A 108 -28.92 6.57 -22.89
N ASN A 109 -29.75 5.70 -22.33
CA ASN A 109 -29.28 4.46 -21.72
C ASN A 109 -28.77 3.51 -22.81
N LEU A 110 -27.47 3.19 -22.78
CA LEU A 110 -26.82 2.33 -23.77
C LEU A 110 -27.50 0.96 -23.91
N PHE A 111 -28.05 0.43 -22.82
CA PHE A 111 -28.64 -0.91 -22.80
C PHE A 111 -30.07 -0.96 -23.36
N GLU A 112 -30.70 0.20 -23.58
CA GLU A 112 -32.11 0.31 -23.98
C GLU A 112 -32.30 1.08 -25.29
N ILE A 113 -31.24 1.22 -26.10
CA ILE A 113 -31.24 2.00 -27.35
C ILE A 113 -32.29 1.46 -28.33
N THR A 114 -33.15 2.35 -28.82
CA THR A 114 -34.13 2.09 -29.87
C THR A 114 -33.74 2.77 -31.19
N ARG A 115 -34.41 2.38 -32.29
CA ARG A 115 -34.23 3.01 -33.60
C ARG A 115 -34.56 4.50 -33.57
N ASN A 116 -35.64 4.87 -32.87
CA ASN A 116 -36.11 6.25 -32.80
C ASN A 116 -35.09 7.18 -32.13
N ASP A 117 -34.31 6.63 -31.19
CA ASP A 117 -33.27 7.38 -30.50
C ASP A 117 -32.11 7.76 -31.44
N ILE A 118 -31.79 6.90 -32.40
CA ILE A 118 -30.72 7.11 -33.38
C ILE A 118 -31.20 7.88 -34.61
N GLU A 119 -32.50 7.82 -34.94
CA GLU A 119 -33.08 8.47 -36.13
C GLU A 119 -32.76 9.97 -36.21
N GLN A 120 -32.61 10.64 -35.06
CA GLN A 120 -32.26 12.06 -34.98
C GLN A 120 -30.93 12.41 -35.67
N ILE A 121 -30.02 11.45 -35.87
CA ILE A 121 -28.76 11.65 -36.58
C ILE A 121 -28.98 12.21 -38.00
N ARG A 122 -30.11 11.86 -38.64
CA ARG A 122 -30.47 12.32 -40.00
C ARG A 122 -30.87 13.78 -40.07
N THR A 123 -31.03 14.45 -38.93
CA THR A 123 -31.43 15.86 -38.87
C THR A 123 -30.26 16.81 -38.67
N VAL A 124 -29.05 16.29 -38.39
CA VAL A 124 -27.89 17.10 -38.01
C VAL A 124 -26.79 17.11 -39.07
N GLN A 125 -26.06 18.22 -39.15
CA GLN A 125 -24.86 18.37 -40.01
C GLN A 125 -23.57 18.00 -39.27
N THR A 126 -23.63 17.02 -38.37
CA THR A 126 -22.47 16.57 -37.58
C THR A 126 -21.96 15.25 -38.15
N ALA A 127 -20.64 15.03 -38.09
CA ALA A 127 -20.03 13.75 -38.45
C ALA A 127 -20.63 12.60 -37.64
N VAL A 128 -20.86 11.44 -38.27
CA VAL A 128 -21.52 10.28 -37.66
C VAL A 128 -20.87 9.88 -36.35
N ALA A 129 -19.55 9.64 -36.33
CA ALA A 129 -18.87 9.19 -35.12
C ALA A 129 -18.93 10.23 -33.98
N ARG A 130 -18.86 11.53 -34.31
CA ARG A 130 -18.97 12.61 -33.31
C ARG A 130 -20.38 12.68 -32.73
N TRP A 131 -21.41 12.50 -33.56
CA TRP A 131 -22.79 12.49 -33.09
C TRP A 131 -23.07 11.25 -32.22
N VAL A 132 -22.69 10.05 -32.69
CA VAL A 132 -22.85 8.79 -31.96
C VAL A 132 -22.15 8.87 -30.60
N GLY A 133 -20.88 9.31 -30.56
CA GLY A 133 -20.14 9.46 -29.30
C GLY A 133 -20.79 10.42 -28.31
N ARG A 134 -21.34 11.56 -28.79
CA ARG A 134 -22.02 12.53 -27.92
C ARG A 134 -23.36 12.00 -27.41
N THR A 135 -24.17 11.44 -28.29
CA THR A 135 -25.53 10.97 -27.97
C THR A 135 -25.52 9.76 -27.05
N LEU A 136 -24.55 8.86 -27.24
CA LEU A 136 -24.41 7.62 -26.47
C LEU A 136 -23.42 7.72 -25.31
N GLY A 137 -22.73 8.86 -25.13
CA GLY A 137 -21.73 9.02 -24.08
C GLY A 137 -20.48 8.15 -24.25
N LEU A 138 -20.19 7.72 -25.49
CA LEU A 138 -19.09 6.81 -25.79
C LEU A 138 -17.81 7.56 -26.18
N PRO A 139 -16.62 7.10 -25.75
CA PRO A 139 -15.35 7.58 -26.28
C PRO A 139 -15.29 7.45 -27.80
N THR A 140 -14.63 8.42 -28.47
CA THR A 140 -14.56 8.52 -29.94
C THR A 140 -14.17 7.21 -30.62
N LYS A 141 -13.19 6.48 -30.07
CA LYS A 141 -12.73 5.18 -30.61
C LYS A 141 -13.85 4.14 -30.76
N TYR A 142 -14.81 4.10 -29.84
CA TYR A 142 -15.94 3.19 -29.92
C TYR A 142 -17.01 3.69 -30.89
N ALA A 143 -17.20 5.01 -30.98
CA ALA A 143 -18.13 5.58 -31.95
C ALA A 143 -17.63 5.41 -33.41
N GLU A 144 -16.32 5.51 -33.63
CA GLU A 144 -15.67 5.19 -34.91
C GLU A 144 -15.80 3.70 -35.24
N GLU A 145 -15.64 2.82 -34.25
CA GLU A 145 -15.85 1.39 -34.43
C GLU A 145 -17.30 1.05 -34.81
N ILE A 146 -18.29 1.67 -34.15
CA ILE A 146 -19.71 1.48 -34.50
C ILE A 146 -19.96 1.89 -35.96
N ALA A 147 -19.43 3.03 -36.39
CA ALA A 147 -19.56 3.48 -37.78
C ALA A 147 -18.89 2.48 -38.75
N ARG A 148 -17.71 1.96 -38.38
CA ARG A 148 -16.96 0.97 -39.16
C ARG A 148 -17.73 -0.35 -39.31
N ILE A 149 -18.25 -0.91 -38.21
CA ILE A 149 -19.07 -2.14 -38.22
C ILE A 149 -20.33 -1.93 -39.07
N ALA A 150 -20.93 -0.73 -39.01
CA ALA A 150 -22.09 -0.36 -39.83
C ALA A 150 -21.74 -0.16 -41.33
N GLY A 151 -20.47 -0.17 -41.71
CA GLY A 151 -20.01 0.08 -43.08
C GLY A 151 -20.15 1.54 -43.52
N ILE A 152 -20.04 2.48 -42.57
CA ILE A 152 -20.23 3.92 -42.79
C ILE A 152 -18.92 4.65 -42.46
N ASP A 153 -18.53 5.61 -43.30
CA ASP A 153 -17.40 6.50 -43.00
C ASP A 153 -17.68 7.27 -41.69
N PRO A 154 -16.82 7.17 -40.66
CA PRO A 154 -16.96 7.93 -39.42
C PRO A 154 -17.13 9.45 -39.60
N GLN A 155 -16.61 10.01 -40.70
CA GLN A 155 -16.69 11.43 -41.04
C GLN A 155 -17.88 11.80 -41.94
N ALA A 156 -18.69 10.82 -42.37
CA ALA A 156 -19.93 11.10 -43.11
C ALA A 156 -20.85 12.03 -42.31
N ILE A 157 -21.64 12.86 -43.00
CA ILE A 157 -22.54 13.80 -42.35
C ILE A 157 -23.86 13.11 -42.03
N GLY A 158 -24.35 13.24 -40.80
CA GLY A 158 -25.56 12.53 -40.33
C GLY A 158 -26.79 12.71 -41.23
N ASN A 159 -27.03 13.93 -41.73
CA ASN A 159 -28.17 14.22 -42.61
C ASN A 159 -28.10 13.62 -44.03
N THR A 160 -26.97 13.00 -44.40
CA THR A 160 -26.85 12.28 -45.67
C THR A 160 -27.14 10.78 -45.54
N LEU A 161 -27.45 10.29 -44.33
CA LEU A 161 -27.68 8.87 -44.07
C LEU A 161 -29.06 8.39 -44.53
N SER A 162 -29.09 7.18 -45.08
CA SER A 162 -30.32 6.43 -45.38
C SER A 162 -30.91 5.77 -44.14
N GLU A 163 -32.19 5.38 -44.20
CA GLU A 163 -32.84 4.62 -43.13
C GLU A 163 -32.16 3.27 -42.86
N GLU A 164 -31.66 2.61 -43.91
CA GLU A 164 -30.91 1.36 -43.79
C GLU A 164 -29.59 1.56 -43.05
N GLN A 165 -28.89 2.67 -43.33
CA GLN A 165 -27.65 3.02 -42.64
C GLN A 165 -27.88 3.33 -41.16
N VAL A 166 -28.97 4.02 -40.82
CA VAL A 166 -29.37 4.22 -39.41
C VAL A 166 -29.64 2.89 -38.71
N GLN A 167 -30.34 1.97 -39.37
CA GLN A 167 -30.59 0.63 -38.81
C GLN A 167 -29.28 -0.15 -38.58
N LYS A 168 -28.30 -0.04 -39.49
CA LYS A 168 -26.97 -0.64 -39.32
C LYS A 168 -26.22 -0.05 -38.13
N ILE A 169 -26.32 1.26 -37.88
CA ILE A 169 -25.72 1.90 -36.68
C ILE A 169 -26.35 1.36 -35.40
N VAL A 170 -27.68 1.23 -35.35
CA VAL A 170 -28.39 0.65 -34.19
C VAL A 170 -27.92 -0.77 -33.93
N GLN A 171 -27.84 -1.60 -34.97
CA GLN A 171 -27.39 -2.99 -34.84
C GLN A 171 -25.93 -3.08 -34.41
N ALA A 172 -25.02 -2.33 -35.06
CA ALA A 172 -23.61 -2.28 -34.72
C ALA A 172 -23.36 -1.83 -33.27
N THR A 173 -24.18 -0.91 -32.77
CA THR A 173 -24.14 -0.45 -31.37
C THR A 173 -24.52 -1.59 -30.42
N LYS A 174 -25.60 -2.31 -30.71
CA LYS A 174 -26.04 -3.46 -29.90
C LYS A 174 -25.01 -4.58 -29.91
N ASP A 175 -24.48 -4.92 -31.08
CA ASP A 175 -23.47 -5.97 -31.24
C ASP A 175 -22.20 -5.63 -30.45
N LEU A 176 -21.73 -4.37 -30.50
CA LEU A 176 -20.56 -3.94 -29.73
C LEU A 176 -20.80 -4.03 -28.22
N ILE A 177 -21.97 -3.60 -27.74
CA ILE A 177 -22.34 -3.69 -26.33
C ILE A 177 -22.43 -5.16 -25.88
N ASP A 178 -23.10 -6.01 -26.67
CA ASP A 178 -23.22 -7.44 -26.37
C ASP A 178 -21.85 -8.13 -26.34
N ASN A 179 -20.93 -7.76 -27.23
CA ASN A 179 -19.56 -8.27 -27.19
C ASN A 179 -18.80 -7.87 -25.92
N VAL A 180 -19.05 -6.68 -25.38
CA VAL A 180 -18.44 -6.22 -24.12
C VAL A 180 -19.09 -6.87 -22.90
N VAL A 181 -20.42 -7.01 -22.88
CA VAL A 181 -21.18 -7.52 -21.73
C VAL A 181 -21.14 -9.05 -21.65
N ASN A 182 -21.33 -9.75 -22.78
CA ASN A 182 -21.52 -11.20 -22.85
C ASN A 182 -20.32 -11.95 -23.46
N GLY A 183 -19.38 -11.25 -24.11
CA GLY A 183 -18.34 -11.86 -24.92
C GLY A 183 -17.14 -12.42 -24.16
N LYS A 184 -16.40 -13.34 -24.81
CA LYS A 184 -15.02 -13.65 -24.43
C LYS A 184 -14.17 -12.46 -24.84
N HIS A 185 -13.86 -11.57 -23.89
CA HIS A 185 -12.99 -10.42 -24.14
C HIS A 185 -11.72 -10.87 -24.87
N GLU A 186 -11.32 -10.11 -25.87
CA GLU A 186 -10.01 -10.19 -26.49
C GLU A 186 -9.30 -8.89 -26.16
N PRO A 187 -8.68 -8.80 -24.97
CA PRO A 187 -8.23 -7.53 -24.45
C PRO A 187 -6.81 -7.23 -24.94
N TYR A 188 -6.59 -5.95 -25.24
CA TYR A 188 -5.32 -5.42 -25.74
C TYR A 188 -4.90 -4.19 -24.93
N ILE A 189 -3.61 -4.08 -24.66
CA ILE A 189 -2.98 -2.81 -24.28
C ILE A 189 -2.48 -2.16 -25.57
N VAL A 190 -2.90 -0.93 -25.84
CA VAL A 190 -2.48 -0.17 -27.01
C VAL A 190 -1.66 1.01 -26.55
N ARG A 191 -0.46 1.19 -27.10
CA ARG A 191 0.45 2.30 -26.76
C ARG A 191 0.69 3.19 -27.97
N ASN A 192 0.38 4.47 -27.85
CA ASN A 192 0.58 5.46 -28.91
C ASN A 192 1.27 6.72 -28.34
N GLU A 193 1.56 7.69 -29.22
CA GLU A 193 2.20 8.96 -28.82
C GLU A 193 1.37 9.78 -27.82
N LYS A 194 0.07 9.53 -27.73
CA LYS A 194 -0.87 10.23 -26.83
C LYS A 194 -1.05 9.52 -25.48
N GLY A 195 -0.44 8.35 -25.28
CA GLY A 195 -0.51 7.57 -24.05
C GLY A 195 -0.77 6.10 -24.31
N ALA A 196 -1.15 5.40 -23.25
CA ALA A 196 -1.47 3.98 -23.30
C ALA A 196 -2.89 3.75 -22.78
N ASP A 197 -3.58 2.77 -23.36
CA ASP A 197 -4.98 2.49 -23.10
C ASP A 197 -5.23 0.97 -23.14
N VAL A 198 -6.30 0.52 -22.46
CA VAL A 198 -6.70 -0.89 -22.47
C VAL A 198 -8.07 -0.99 -23.13
N ILE A 199 -8.21 -1.93 -24.05
CA ILE A 199 -9.42 -2.12 -24.83
C ILE A 199 -9.92 -3.56 -24.61
N PRO A 200 -11.20 -3.76 -24.24
CA PRO A 200 -11.74 -5.10 -23.94
C PRO A 200 -12.09 -5.92 -25.18
N VAL A 201 -12.31 -5.25 -26.32
CA VAL A 201 -12.68 -5.84 -27.61
C VAL A 201 -11.86 -5.18 -28.72
N PRO A 202 -11.52 -5.89 -29.81
CA PRO A 202 -10.75 -5.31 -30.89
C PRO A 202 -11.53 -4.19 -31.59
N LEU A 203 -10.89 -3.03 -31.72
CA LEU A 203 -11.35 -1.86 -32.47
C LEU A 203 -10.42 -1.63 -33.67
N GLY A 204 -10.93 -1.81 -34.89
CA GLY A 204 -10.25 -1.63 -36.19
C GLY A 204 -8.70 -1.66 -36.16
N ASN A 205 -8.09 -0.65 -36.78
CA ASN A 205 -6.63 -0.51 -36.89
C ASN A 205 -5.95 -0.18 -35.55
N ILE A 206 -6.71 0.33 -34.56
CA ILE A 206 -6.19 0.65 -33.21
C ILE A 206 -5.67 -0.62 -32.54
N SER A 207 -6.26 -1.77 -32.85
CA SER A 207 -5.86 -3.07 -32.32
C SER A 207 -4.68 -3.70 -33.06
N GLU A 208 -4.25 -3.11 -34.17
CA GLU A 208 -3.16 -3.63 -35.02
C GLU A 208 -1.84 -2.86 -34.79
N GLU A 209 -1.89 -1.59 -34.42
CA GLU A 209 -0.70 -0.76 -34.16
C GLU A 209 -0.26 -0.82 -32.68
N ASN A 210 1.03 -1.13 -32.43
CA ASN A 210 1.67 -1.08 -31.10
C ASN A 210 0.83 -1.68 -29.95
N HIS A 211 0.30 -2.88 -30.18
CA HIS A 211 -0.57 -3.58 -29.25
C HIS A 211 0.12 -4.74 -28.54
N SER A 212 -0.30 -5.06 -27.32
CA SER A 212 0.00 -6.32 -26.65
C SER A 212 -1.30 -6.98 -26.17
N LYS A 213 -1.52 -8.22 -26.61
CA LYS A 213 -2.65 -9.04 -26.16
C LYS A 213 -2.43 -9.43 -24.69
N VAL A 214 -3.49 -9.36 -23.89
CA VAL A 214 -3.45 -9.72 -22.46
C VAL A 214 -4.49 -10.81 -22.14
N GLY A 215 -4.30 -11.53 -21.03
CA GLY A 215 -5.16 -12.65 -20.66
C GLY A 215 -6.57 -12.23 -20.21
N SER A 216 -6.73 -11.01 -19.71
CA SER A 216 -8.03 -10.41 -19.39
C SER A 216 -8.00 -8.88 -19.41
N PHE A 217 -9.16 -8.25 -19.54
CA PHE A 217 -9.28 -6.79 -19.47
C PHE A 217 -8.78 -6.23 -18.12
N MET A 218 -9.11 -6.92 -17.03
CA MET A 218 -8.66 -6.57 -15.67
C MET A 218 -7.13 -6.64 -15.52
N GLU A 219 -6.50 -7.65 -16.11
CA GLU A 219 -5.04 -7.78 -16.13
C GLU A 219 -4.39 -6.63 -16.92
N GLY A 220 -4.95 -6.29 -18.08
CA GLY A 220 -4.48 -5.13 -18.85
C GLY A 220 -4.57 -3.82 -18.05
N LEU A 221 -5.69 -3.60 -17.35
CA LEU A 221 -5.87 -2.45 -16.46
C LEU A 221 -4.86 -2.46 -15.31
N ASP A 222 -4.59 -3.63 -14.71
CA ASP A 222 -3.63 -3.75 -13.61
C ASP A 222 -2.22 -3.39 -14.06
N ILE A 223 -1.77 -3.89 -15.22
CA ILE A 223 -0.46 -3.57 -15.80
C ILE A 223 -0.36 -2.06 -16.05
N LEU A 224 -1.30 -1.50 -16.82
CA LEU A 224 -1.26 -0.10 -17.23
C LEU A 224 -1.32 0.86 -16.03
N PHE A 225 -2.27 0.64 -15.13
CA PHE A 225 -2.48 1.57 -14.01
C PHE A 225 -1.39 1.42 -12.96
N SER A 226 -0.81 0.23 -12.78
CA SER A 226 0.31 0.08 -11.88
C SER A 226 1.58 0.75 -12.40
N GLU A 227 1.83 0.73 -13.71
CA GLU A 227 2.89 1.54 -14.34
C GLU A 227 2.68 3.04 -14.07
N ASN A 228 1.46 3.54 -14.30
CA ASN A 228 1.15 4.95 -14.04
C ASN A 228 1.30 5.32 -12.56
N LEU A 229 0.87 4.45 -11.64
CA LEU A 229 1.03 4.64 -10.20
C LEU A 229 2.50 4.59 -9.77
N LEU A 230 3.35 3.78 -10.43
CA LEU A 230 4.81 3.79 -10.22
C LEU A 230 5.40 5.15 -10.59
N GLU A 231 5.05 5.67 -11.76
CA GLU A 231 5.56 6.97 -12.23
C GLU A 231 5.10 8.12 -11.34
N GLN A 232 3.81 8.14 -10.96
CA GLN A 232 3.24 9.14 -10.05
C GLN A 232 3.81 9.04 -8.62
N GLY A 233 4.05 7.83 -8.12
CA GLY A 233 4.66 7.62 -6.81
C GLY A 233 6.11 8.13 -6.76
N LYS A 234 6.89 7.85 -7.80
CA LYS A 234 8.27 8.34 -7.95
C LYS A 234 8.32 9.87 -8.02
N SER A 235 7.41 10.51 -8.75
CA SER A 235 7.37 11.97 -8.86
C SER A 235 6.91 12.63 -7.56
N SER A 236 5.85 12.13 -6.90
CA SER A 236 5.28 12.74 -5.69
C SER A 236 6.24 12.69 -4.48
N GLN A 237 6.92 11.56 -4.26
CA GLN A 237 7.95 11.47 -3.21
C GLN A 237 9.17 12.35 -3.52
N SER A 238 9.51 12.53 -4.81
CA SER A 238 10.62 13.40 -5.19
C SER A 238 10.32 14.87 -4.85
N THR A 239 9.09 15.34 -5.06
CA THR A 239 8.70 16.73 -4.76
C THR A 239 8.79 17.02 -3.26
N THR A 240 8.18 16.18 -2.42
CA THR A 240 8.17 16.35 -0.96
C THR A 240 9.57 16.25 -0.35
N ALA A 241 10.39 15.32 -0.86
CA ALA A 241 11.78 15.20 -0.43
C ALA A 241 12.62 16.41 -0.85
N ASN A 242 12.41 16.92 -2.07
CA ASN A 242 13.12 18.10 -2.58
C ASN A 242 12.77 19.37 -1.79
N GLU A 243 11.51 19.56 -1.39
CA GLU A 243 11.10 20.69 -0.55
C GLU A 243 11.80 20.67 0.81
N LYS A 244 11.85 19.51 1.48
CA LYS A 244 12.53 19.39 2.78
C LYS A 244 14.04 19.54 2.68
N ILE A 245 14.64 19.06 1.58
CA ILE A 245 16.06 19.28 1.27
C ILE A 245 16.33 20.78 1.09
N ALA A 246 15.50 21.48 0.32
CA ALA A 246 15.64 22.92 0.09
C ALA A 246 15.52 23.73 1.40
N GLU A 247 14.61 23.37 2.30
CA GLU A 247 14.47 24.00 3.62
C GLU A 247 15.74 23.84 4.47
N LEU A 248 16.32 22.63 4.50
CA LEU A 248 17.54 22.35 5.26
C LEU A 248 18.77 23.01 4.65
N GLU A 249 18.86 23.08 3.31
CA GLU A 249 19.93 23.79 2.60
C GLU A 249 19.87 25.30 2.84
N HIS A 250 18.68 25.90 2.78
CA HIS A 250 18.48 27.31 3.13
C HIS A 250 18.93 27.60 4.57
N LYS A 251 18.54 26.74 5.52
CA LYS A 251 18.94 26.87 6.93
C LYS A 251 20.47 26.80 7.11
N LEU A 252 21.15 25.93 6.39
CA LEU A 252 22.63 25.85 6.42
C LEU A 252 23.27 27.11 5.85
N GLU A 253 22.70 27.67 4.79
CA GLU A 253 23.19 28.92 4.21
C GLU A 253 23.09 30.09 5.20
N GLU A 254 21.95 30.24 5.88
CA GLU A 254 21.77 31.24 6.93
C GLU A 254 22.77 31.07 8.09
N GLN A 255 22.99 29.83 8.54
CA GLN A 255 23.96 29.52 9.59
C GLN A 255 25.40 29.86 9.17
N ASN A 256 25.77 29.59 7.90
CA ASN A 256 27.09 29.95 7.37
C ASN A 256 27.28 31.47 7.28
N LYS A 257 26.25 32.20 6.81
CA LYS A 257 26.26 33.67 6.80
C LYS A 257 26.43 34.23 8.22
N ALA A 258 25.70 33.70 9.19
CA ALA A 258 25.81 34.09 10.59
C ALA A 258 27.22 33.84 11.16
N ILE A 259 27.83 32.69 10.87
CA ILE A 259 29.21 32.38 11.29
C ILE A 259 30.21 33.37 10.68
N SER A 260 30.08 33.69 9.38
CA SER A 260 30.98 34.64 8.70
C SER A 260 30.92 36.02 9.34
N LEU A 261 29.70 36.52 9.57
CA LEU A 261 29.47 37.83 10.17
C LEU A 261 30.06 37.93 11.58
N VAL A 262 29.89 36.90 12.41
CA VAL A 262 30.46 36.88 13.77
C VAL A 262 31.99 36.78 13.73
N LYS A 263 32.58 36.06 12.76
CA LYS A 263 34.04 36.02 12.58
C LYS A 263 34.62 37.38 12.21
N GLU A 264 34.01 38.08 11.25
CA GLU A 264 34.42 39.43 10.86
C GLU A 264 34.38 40.41 12.04
N ARG A 265 33.36 40.29 12.90
CA ARG A 265 33.27 41.07 14.16
C ARG A 265 34.38 40.72 15.13
N VAL A 266 34.62 39.44 15.37
CA VAL A 266 35.71 38.96 16.25
C VAL A 266 37.07 39.45 15.77
N ASP A 267 37.33 39.42 14.46
CA ASP A 267 38.58 39.89 13.87
C ASP A 267 38.75 41.39 14.04
N SER A 268 37.67 42.16 13.85
CA SER A 268 37.65 43.61 14.07
C SER A 268 37.95 43.97 15.54
N ILE A 269 37.26 43.33 16.49
CA ILE A 269 37.47 43.52 17.94
C ILE A 269 38.90 43.15 18.34
N SER A 270 39.40 42.02 17.83
CA SER A 270 40.74 41.52 18.15
C SER A 270 41.84 42.39 17.54
N SER A 271 41.61 42.96 16.36
CA SER A 271 42.51 43.94 15.74
C SER A 271 42.65 45.17 16.63
N VAL A 272 41.53 45.77 17.05
CA VAL A 272 41.53 46.93 17.96
C VAL A 272 42.19 46.61 19.31
N ALA A 273 41.93 45.42 19.87
CA ALA A 273 42.56 44.98 21.12
C ALA A 273 44.10 44.86 21.01
N LYS A 274 44.61 44.24 19.93
CA LYS A 274 46.06 44.15 19.66
C LYS A 274 46.67 45.53 19.46
N ALA A 275 45.96 46.39 18.75
CA ALA A 275 46.40 47.73 18.42
C ALA A 275 46.52 48.60 19.69
N LEU A 276 45.55 48.52 20.61
CA LEU A 276 45.63 49.15 21.94
C LEU A 276 46.80 48.60 22.78
N GLN A 277 47.05 47.30 22.73
CA GLN A 277 48.17 46.68 23.44
C GLN A 277 49.53 47.16 22.92
N GLY A 278 49.68 47.31 21.60
CA GLY A 278 50.88 47.87 20.96
C GLY A 278 51.13 49.33 21.34
N ILE A 279 50.07 50.14 21.45
CA ILE A 279 50.18 51.53 21.90
C ILE A 279 50.55 51.61 23.38
N ALA A 280 50.01 50.73 24.22
CA ALA A 280 50.36 50.72 25.64
C ALA A 280 51.87 50.49 25.88
N ALA A 281 52.57 49.81 24.97
CA ALA A 281 54.02 49.64 25.01
C ALA A 281 54.81 50.93 24.71
N SER A 282 54.16 51.96 24.16
CA SER A 282 54.76 53.27 23.85
C SER A 282 54.71 54.30 25.01
N GLY A 283 54.17 53.91 26.17
CA GLY A 283 54.18 54.73 27.39
C GLY A 283 52.93 55.61 27.62
N ILE A 284 51.88 55.46 26.80
CA ILE A 284 50.60 56.16 27.01
C ILE A 284 49.79 55.44 28.10
N THR A 285 49.15 56.20 29.00
CA THR A 285 48.46 55.66 30.18
C THR A 285 46.96 55.89 30.20
N SER A 286 46.43 56.82 29.39
CA SER A 286 45.01 57.19 29.34
C SER A 286 44.38 56.86 27.99
N ILE A 287 43.17 56.30 28.01
CA ILE A 287 42.38 56.00 26.81
C ILE A 287 41.85 57.26 26.09
N GLU A 288 41.82 58.39 26.79
CA GLU A 288 41.35 59.69 26.26
C GLU A 288 42.47 60.48 25.55
N ASP A 289 43.67 59.90 25.43
CA ASP A 289 44.79 60.52 24.71
C ASP A 289 44.47 60.71 23.21
N GLN A 290 44.81 61.89 22.69
CA GLN A 290 44.53 62.27 21.31
C GLN A 290 45.18 61.33 20.28
N LYS A 291 46.30 60.68 20.61
CA LYS A 291 46.96 59.65 19.79
C LYS A 291 46.19 58.34 19.75
N ILE A 292 45.48 57.99 20.82
CA ILE A 292 44.61 56.81 20.86
C ILE A 292 43.32 57.09 20.11
N MET A 293 42.76 58.29 20.26
CA MET A 293 41.54 58.70 19.56
C MET A 293 41.74 58.73 18.04
N SER A 294 42.86 59.28 17.55
CA SER A 294 43.18 59.27 16.12
C SER A 294 43.45 57.86 15.59
N PHE A 295 44.05 57.00 16.42
CA PHE A 295 44.36 55.63 16.05
C PHE A 295 43.15 54.69 16.07
N LEU A 296 42.23 54.85 17.03
CA LEU A 296 40.94 54.17 17.04
C LEU A 296 40.16 54.52 15.77
N ALA A 297 40.17 55.80 15.37
CA ALA A 297 39.55 56.25 14.13
C ALA A 297 40.19 55.63 12.88
N GLN A 298 41.52 55.42 12.86
CA GLN A 298 42.21 54.69 11.78
C GLN A 298 41.79 53.21 11.70
N HIS A 299 41.33 52.62 12.80
CA HIS A 299 40.82 51.24 12.88
C HIS A 299 39.28 51.18 12.88
N GLY A 300 38.61 52.22 12.37
CA GLY A 300 37.14 52.26 12.24
C GLY A 300 36.39 52.20 13.57
N SER A 301 37.04 52.58 14.66
CA SER A 301 36.53 52.47 16.02
C SER A 301 36.49 53.84 16.71
N ALA A 302 35.58 54.03 17.67
CA ALA A 302 35.45 55.32 18.35
C ALA A 302 35.04 55.15 19.82
N LEU A 303 35.59 56.01 20.68
CA LEU A 303 35.11 56.14 22.05
C LEU A 303 33.83 56.97 22.06
N ARG A 304 32.74 56.41 22.61
CA ARG A 304 31.43 57.06 22.73
C ARG A 304 30.93 56.99 24.17
N LYS A 305 30.02 57.90 24.53
CA LYS A 305 29.27 57.86 25.79
C LYS A 305 27.79 57.75 25.48
N GLU A 306 27.14 56.69 25.95
CA GLU A 306 25.68 56.53 25.87
C GLU A 306 25.11 56.49 27.29
N ALA A 307 24.17 57.37 27.61
CA ALA A 307 23.58 57.50 28.94
C ALA A 307 24.63 57.60 30.08
N GLY A 308 25.76 58.28 29.84
CA GLY A 308 26.86 58.44 30.80
C GLY A 308 27.83 57.26 30.89
N ILE A 309 27.62 56.18 30.14
CA ILE A 309 28.48 55.00 30.14
C ILE A 309 29.49 55.08 28.97
N PRO A 310 30.81 55.05 29.27
CA PRO A 310 31.85 55.03 28.24
C PRO A 310 31.96 53.67 27.55
N LEU A 311 31.97 53.69 26.21
CA LEU A 311 31.90 52.55 25.32
C LEU A 311 32.91 52.70 24.17
N ILE A 312 33.53 51.61 23.75
CA ILE A 312 34.24 51.55 22.45
C ILE A 312 33.27 50.99 21.42
N SER A 313 33.00 51.78 20.38
CA SER A 313 32.22 51.40 19.20
C SER A 313 33.16 50.78 18.16
N ILE A 314 32.90 49.55 17.74
CA ILE A 314 33.66 48.83 16.69
C ILE A 314 32.63 48.33 15.67
N GLY A 315 32.43 49.04 14.57
CA GLY A 315 31.27 48.84 13.70
C GLY A 315 29.96 49.04 14.47
N ASP A 316 29.06 48.04 14.43
CA ASP A 316 27.78 48.03 15.17
C ASP A 316 27.91 47.59 16.64
N GLU A 317 29.08 47.08 17.06
CA GLU A 317 29.29 46.58 18.40
C GLU A 317 29.67 47.70 19.36
N LYS A 318 29.07 47.68 20.56
CA LYS A 318 29.31 48.67 21.63
C LYS A 318 29.81 47.96 22.88
N ILE A 319 31.10 48.10 23.17
CA ILE A 319 31.74 47.38 24.27
C ILE A 319 31.98 48.34 25.44
N LYS A 320 31.41 48.03 26.60
CA LYS A 320 31.54 48.85 27.82
C LYS A 320 32.97 48.78 28.34
N ILE A 321 33.54 49.96 28.61
CA ILE A 321 34.89 50.08 29.18
C ILE A 321 34.88 50.96 30.43
N ASN A 322 35.99 50.93 31.17
CA ASN A 322 36.25 51.85 32.27
C ASN A 322 37.44 52.74 31.88
N PRO A 323 37.23 54.03 31.55
CA PRO A 323 38.28 54.95 31.08
C PRO A 323 39.41 55.16 32.08
N GLN A 324 39.15 54.94 33.37
CA GLN A 324 40.11 55.04 34.45
C GLN A 324 41.00 53.80 34.58
N SER A 325 40.69 52.72 33.84
CA SER A 325 41.52 51.52 33.80
C SER A 325 42.70 51.70 32.84
N SER A 326 43.77 50.94 33.07
CA SER A 326 44.92 50.93 32.16
C SER A 326 44.52 50.45 30.76
N ILE A 327 45.26 50.88 29.74
CA ILE A 327 45.02 50.47 28.35
C ILE A 327 45.11 48.95 28.20
N GLN A 328 45.99 48.28 28.95
CA GLN A 328 46.11 46.82 28.98
C GLN A 328 44.85 46.15 29.54
N ALA A 329 44.23 46.75 30.56
CA ALA A 329 42.97 46.25 31.12
C ALA A 329 41.81 46.44 30.11
N ILE A 330 41.78 47.56 29.38
CA ILE A 330 40.80 47.83 28.33
C ILE A 330 40.98 46.86 27.15
N ALA A 331 42.22 46.62 26.70
CA ALA A 331 42.52 45.61 25.68
C ALA A 331 42.10 44.21 26.12
N SER A 332 42.28 43.87 27.41
CA SER A 332 41.82 42.61 28.00
C SER A 332 40.30 42.47 27.97
N VAL A 333 39.54 43.55 28.20
CA VAL A 333 38.08 43.56 28.07
C VAL A 333 37.65 43.25 26.63
N LEU A 334 38.30 43.86 25.63
CA LEU A 334 38.03 43.58 24.21
C LEU A 334 38.36 42.13 23.83
N PHE A 335 39.50 41.60 24.29
CA PHE A 335 39.85 40.18 24.08
C PHE A 335 38.88 39.21 24.75
N ASN A 336 38.33 39.57 25.92
CA ASN A 336 37.33 38.75 26.59
C ASN A 336 36.01 38.77 25.84
N GLU A 337 35.59 39.91 25.28
CA GLU A 337 34.39 39.99 24.45
C GLU A 337 34.57 39.23 23.13
N SER A 338 35.73 39.30 22.48
CA SER A 338 36.01 38.50 21.28
C SER A 338 36.00 37.00 21.58
N LYS A 339 36.57 36.56 22.70
CA LYS A 339 36.47 35.16 23.18
C LYS A 339 35.03 34.73 23.45
N LYS A 340 34.21 35.63 23.99
CA LYS A 340 32.79 35.35 24.26
C LYS A 340 31.99 35.19 22.95
N GLN A 341 32.23 36.03 21.96
CA GLN A 341 31.63 35.90 20.63
C GLN A 341 32.11 34.63 19.90
N LEU A 342 33.40 34.26 20.04
CA LEU A 342 33.92 32.97 19.54
C LEU A 342 33.19 31.76 20.15
N ARG A 343 32.80 31.81 21.44
CA ARG A 343 31.99 30.74 22.05
C ARG A 343 30.58 30.65 21.45
N ALA A 344 30.01 31.76 21.01
CA ALA A 344 28.73 31.76 20.29
C ALA A 344 28.85 31.05 18.94
N ILE A 345 29.97 31.23 18.22
CA ILE A 345 30.26 30.49 16.97
C ILE A 345 30.27 28.98 17.22
N ASN A 346 30.90 28.50 18.30
CA ASN A 346 30.92 27.07 18.62
C ASN A 346 29.52 26.48 18.76
N THR A 347 28.58 27.26 19.32
CA THR A 347 27.17 26.84 19.45
C THR A 347 26.51 26.73 18.08
N ILE A 348 26.68 27.74 17.22
CA ILE A 348 26.14 27.74 15.85
C ILE A 348 26.76 26.60 15.03
N GLN A 349 28.04 26.28 15.23
CA GLN A 349 28.72 25.17 14.56
C GLN A 349 28.19 23.79 14.98
N LEU A 350 27.86 23.62 16.26
CA LEU A 350 27.22 22.38 16.73
C LEU A 350 25.84 22.19 16.08
N ASP A 351 25.04 23.26 16.02
CA ASP A 351 23.73 23.24 15.36
C ASP A 351 23.85 23.03 13.84
N ARG A 352 24.89 23.60 13.21
CA ARG A 352 25.19 23.36 11.80
C ARG A 352 25.54 21.91 11.54
N LYS A 353 26.42 21.31 12.35
CA LYS A 353 26.79 19.89 12.23
C LYS A 353 25.58 18.96 12.42
N LYS A 354 24.65 19.31 13.31
CA LYS A 354 23.38 18.60 13.48
C LYS A 354 22.50 18.73 12.23
N THR A 355 22.44 19.92 11.64
CA THR A 355 21.68 20.19 10.40
C THR A 355 22.30 19.47 9.19
N GLU A 356 23.63 19.46 9.05
CA GLU A 356 24.37 18.70 8.03
C GLU A 356 24.09 17.19 8.15
N LYS A 357 24.18 16.63 9.37
CA LYS A 357 23.88 15.21 9.61
C LYS A 357 22.43 14.87 9.26
N ASN A 358 21.49 15.75 9.59
CA ASN A 358 20.08 15.58 9.23
C ASN A 358 19.88 15.65 7.71
N LEU A 359 20.56 16.57 7.02
CA LEU A 359 20.51 16.69 5.57
C LEU A 359 21.05 15.44 4.87
N GLU A 360 22.20 14.91 5.31
CA GLU A 360 22.75 13.66 4.78
C GLU A 360 21.83 12.46 5.03
N ALA A 361 21.27 12.37 6.24
CA ALA A 361 20.31 11.32 6.58
C ALA A 361 19.07 11.40 5.68
N PHE A 362 18.51 12.60 5.49
CA PHE A 362 17.37 12.83 4.60
C PHE A 362 17.70 12.57 3.13
N LYS A 363 18.87 12.97 2.63
CA LYS A 363 19.31 12.67 1.25
C LYS A 363 19.45 11.17 1.01
N LYS A 364 20.04 10.44 1.96
CA LYS A 364 20.13 8.96 1.92
C LYS A 364 18.75 8.31 2.02
N GLN A 365 17.88 8.83 2.88
CA GLN A 365 16.52 8.33 3.01
C GLN A 365 15.70 8.60 1.74
N ALA A 366 15.89 9.75 1.09
CA ALA A 366 15.21 10.11 -0.16
C ALA A 366 15.72 9.30 -1.36
N SER A 367 17.02 8.97 -1.41
CA SER A 367 17.55 8.07 -2.44
C SER A 367 17.05 6.63 -2.23
N VAL A 368 17.08 6.13 -0.99
CA VAL A 368 16.54 4.82 -0.65
C VAL A 368 15.02 4.77 -0.89
N ALA A 369 14.28 5.84 -0.56
CA ALA A 369 12.85 5.93 -0.81
C ALA A 369 12.53 5.86 -2.31
N ARG A 370 13.24 6.64 -3.15
CA ARG A 370 13.14 6.58 -4.62
C ARG A 370 13.41 5.18 -5.18
N ASP A 371 14.41 4.50 -4.64
CA ASP A 371 14.78 3.15 -5.07
C ASP A 371 13.85 2.07 -4.48
N SER A 372 13.15 2.36 -3.37
CA SER A 372 12.26 1.45 -2.66
C SER A 372 10.79 1.55 -3.07
N VAL A 373 10.42 2.41 -4.03
CA VAL A 373 9.12 2.32 -4.72
C VAL A 373 9.16 1.10 -5.66
N VAL A 374 9.33 -0.07 -5.06
CA VAL A 374 9.22 -1.38 -5.66
C VAL A 374 7.94 -1.96 -5.11
N PHE A 375 6.90 -1.93 -5.93
CA PHE A 375 5.68 -2.65 -5.60
C PHE A 375 6.02 -4.13 -5.40
N THR A 376 5.54 -4.69 -4.30
CA THR A 376 5.60 -6.14 -4.13
C THR A 376 4.47 -6.73 -4.94
N VAL A 377 4.79 -7.53 -5.97
CA VAL A 377 3.82 -8.34 -6.68
C VAL A 377 3.18 -9.29 -5.66
N GLN A 378 1.92 -9.05 -5.32
CA GLN A 378 1.11 -10.00 -4.55
C GLN A 378 0.81 -11.19 -5.44
N ARG A 379 1.38 -12.34 -5.07
CA ARG A 379 1.05 -13.62 -5.70
C ARG A 379 -0.46 -13.85 -5.70
N LYS A 380 -0.96 -14.47 -6.77
CA LYS A 380 -2.31 -15.01 -6.84
C LYS A 380 -2.43 -16.12 -5.80
N LYS A 381 -3.01 -15.79 -4.64
CA LYS A 381 -3.21 -16.76 -3.55
C LYS A 381 -4.29 -17.75 -3.96
N GLU A 382 -3.99 -19.03 -3.85
CA GLU A 382 -4.97 -20.09 -4.03
C GLU A 382 -6.05 -20.00 -2.93
N TRP A 383 -7.27 -20.43 -3.25
CA TRP A 383 -8.42 -20.27 -2.35
C TRP A 383 -8.20 -20.93 -0.98
N TYR A 384 -7.42 -22.02 -0.94
CA TYR A 384 -7.13 -22.78 0.27
C TYR A 384 -6.12 -22.10 1.19
N GLU A 385 -5.30 -21.18 0.68
CA GLU A 385 -4.23 -20.54 1.45
C GLU A 385 -4.74 -19.60 2.56
N ARG A 386 -6.03 -19.28 2.49
CA ARG A 386 -6.68 -18.56 3.58
C ARG A 386 -6.81 -19.39 4.85
N TYR A 387 -6.77 -20.72 4.74
CA TYR A 387 -6.84 -21.70 5.81
C TYR A 387 -5.44 -22.20 6.20
N ARG A 388 -5.34 -23.02 7.25
CA ARG A 388 -4.18 -23.91 7.41
C ARG A 388 -4.26 -24.91 6.28
N TRP A 389 -3.16 -25.14 5.58
CA TRP A 389 -3.18 -26.01 4.42
C TRP A 389 -1.82 -26.66 4.20
N PHE A 390 -1.86 -27.86 3.63
CA PHE A 390 -0.71 -28.54 3.07
C PHE A 390 -1.17 -29.60 2.07
N PHE A 391 -0.28 -30.01 1.18
CA PHE A 391 -0.45 -31.23 0.42
C PHE A 391 0.17 -32.39 1.18
N THR A 392 -0.57 -33.49 1.33
CA THR A 392 -0.04 -34.72 1.90
C THR A 392 1.09 -35.28 1.04
N SER A 393 1.86 -36.22 1.57
CA SER A 393 2.88 -36.92 0.77
C SER A 393 2.31 -37.65 -0.46
N ASP A 394 1.00 -37.93 -0.46
CA ASP A 394 0.24 -38.57 -1.55
C ASP A 394 -0.51 -37.57 -2.46
N ASP A 395 -0.18 -36.27 -2.43
CA ASP A 395 -0.78 -35.21 -3.27
C ASP A 395 -2.24 -34.84 -2.97
N PHE A 396 -2.79 -35.27 -1.83
CA PHE A 396 -4.10 -34.82 -1.40
C PHE A 396 -4.02 -33.48 -0.67
N LEU A 397 -4.95 -32.57 -0.96
CA LEU A 397 -5.05 -31.30 -0.27
C LEU A 397 -5.69 -31.50 1.11
N ALA A 398 -5.03 -31.01 2.16
CA ALA A 398 -5.60 -30.90 3.50
C ALA A 398 -5.82 -29.43 3.85
N ILE A 399 -7.01 -29.08 4.34
CA ILE A 399 -7.34 -27.71 4.78
C ILE A 399 -7.93 -27.70 6.19
N GLY A 400 -7.52 -26.76 7.03
CA GLY A 400 -7.99 -26.63 8.42
C GLY A 400 -8.27 -25.19 8.82
N GLY A 401 -9.30 -24.95 9.62
CA GLY A 401 -9.59 -23.60 10.09
C GLY A 401 -8.47 -23.06 11.00
N ARG A 402 -8.27 -21.74 10.94
CA ARG A 402 -7.34 -20.98 11.81
C ARG A 402 -8.01 -20.47 13.09
N ASP A 403 -9.33 -20.33 13.04
CA ASP A 403 -10.19 -19.78 14.08
C ASP A 403 -11.62 -20.35 13.92
N ALA A 404 -12.51 -20.01 14.85
CA ALA A 404 -13.91 -20.43 14.83
C ALA A 404 -14.66 -20.08 13.53
N SER A 405 -14.37 -18.91 12.94
CA SER A 405 -15.05 -18.44 11.72
C SER A 405 -14.59 -19.20 10.49
N SER A 406 -13.30 -19.49 10.41
CA SER A 406 -12.69 -20.25 9.31
C SER A 406 -12.98 -21.74 9.42
N ASN A 407 -13.04 -22.33 10.63
CA ASN A 407 -13.60 -23.68 10.84
C ASN A 407 -15.01 -23.78 10.26
N SER A 408 -15.86 -22.78 10.56
CA SER A 408 -17.21 -22.72 10.01
C SER A 408 -17.22 -22.65 8.48
N SER A 409 -16.30 -21.89 7.91
CA SER A 409 -16.17 -21.72 6.46
C SER A 409 -15.67 -22.98 5.76
N VAL A 410 -14.70 -23.69 6.33
CA VAL A 410 -14.19 -24.97 5.82
C VAL A 410 -15.32 -25.98 5.70
N ILE A 411 -16.03 -26.25 6.80
CA ILE A 411 -17.10 -27.26 6.84
C ILE A 411 -18.32 -26.88 5.99
N ARG A 412 -18.75 -25.61 6.01
CA ARG A 412 -19.98 -25.21 5.31
C ARG A 412 -19.82 -24.95 3.82
N LYS A 413 -18.60 -24.59 3.36
CA LYS A 413 -18.38 -24.17 1.97
C LYS A 413 -17.51 -25.12 1.15
N HIS A 414 -16.67 -25.92 1.80
CA HIS A 414 -15.62 -26.68 1.12
C HIS A 414 -15.67 -28.18 1.41
N LEU A 415 -16.68 -28.65 2.16
CA LEU A 415 -16.86 -30.06 2.46
C LEU A 415 -17.65 -30.76 1.36
N GLU A 416 -17.06 -31.79 0.77
CA GLU A 416 -17.62 -32.64 -0.28
C GLU A 416 -17.82 -34.08 0.22
N ARG A 417 -18.61 -34.88 -0.52
CA ARG A 417 -19.05 -36.22 -0.10
C ARG A 417 -17.92 -37.20 0.22
N ASN A 418 -16.79 -37.10 -0.46
CA ASN A 418 -15.67 -38.03 -0.36
C ASN A 418 -14.54 -37.52 0.55
N ASP A 419 -14.76 -36.40 1.25
CA ASP A 419 -13.77 -35.85 2.16
C ASP A 419 -13.77 -36.60 3.50
N LYS A 420 -12.68 -36.46 4.27
CA LYS A 420 -12.61 -36.88 5.67
C LYS A 420 -12.38 -35.68 6.57
N VAL A 421 -13.14 -35.58 7.65
CA VAL A 421 -13.04 -34.46 8.60
C VAL A 421 -12.40 -34.91 9.88
N PHE A 422 -11.33 -34.22 10.26
CA PHE A 422 -10.49 -34.52 11.41
C PHE A 422 -10.72 -33.51 12.54
N HIS A 423 -10.70 -34.02 13.77
CA HIS A 423 -10.67 -33.23 14.98
C HIS A 423 -9.82 -33.95 16.04
N ALA A 424 -9.12 -33.20 16.90
CA ALA A 424 -8.37 -33.77 18.02
C ALA A 424 -9.25 -33.86 19.27
N GLU A 425 -8.93 -34.80 20.16
CA GLU A 425 -9.62 -34.98 21.44
C GLU A 425 -9.21 -33.92 22.49
N ILE A 426 -9.18 -32.65 22.07
CA ILE A 426 -8.79 -31.53 22.91
C ILE A 426 -9.48 -30.23 22.46
N VAL A 427 -9.81 -29.38 23.44
CA VAL A 427 -10.37 -28.06 23.18
C VAL A 427 -9.43 -27.22 22.32
N GLY A 428 -10.00 -26.43 21.41
CA GLY A 428 -9.22 -25.55 20.53
C GLY A 428 -8.56 -26.28 19.37
N SER A 429 -8.92 -27.55 19.12
CA SER A 429 -8.53 -28.24 17.90
C SER A 429 -9.23 -27.63 16.67
N PRO A 430 -8.52 -27.50 15.54
CA PRO A 430 -9.14 -27.13 14.27
C PRO A 430 -10.04 -28.26 13.74
N PHE A 431 -10.93 -27.91 12.81
CA PHE A 431 -11.53 -28.89 11.91
C PHE A 431 -10.69 -28.95 10.63
N PHE A 432 -9.95 -30.03 10.44
CA PHE A 432 -9.24 -30.30 9.19
C PHE A 432 -10.09 -31.15 8.26
N VAL A 433 -9.94 -30.94 6.96
CA VAL A 433 -10.61 -31.68 5.91
C VAL A 433 -9.54 -32.19 4.96
N LEU A 434 -9.46 -33.51 4.80
CA LEU A 434 -8.68 -34.17 3.77
C LEU A 434 -9.57 -34.30 2.53
N LYS A 435 -9.14 -33.66 1.43
CA LYS A 435 -9.95 -33.52 0.22
C LYS A 435 -9.84 -34.73 -0.70
N ASN A 436 -11.00 -35.25 -1.15
CA ASN A 436 -11.12 -36.23 -2.24
C ASN A 436 -10.23 -37.48 -2.11
N GLU A 437 -10.06 -38.00 -0.89
CA GLU A 437 -9.25 -39.18 -0.64
C GLU A 437 -10.13 -40.43 -0.63
N THR A 438 -10.07 -41.21 -1.72
CA THR A 438 -10.94 -42.36 -1.99
C THR A 438 -10.36 -43.72 -1.58
N GLU A 439 -9.09 -43.77 -1.20
CA GLU A 439 -8.33 -45.03 -1.03
C GLU A 439 -8.00 -45.36 0.44
N ASP A 440 -8.44 -44.53 1.39
CA ASP A 440 -8.08 -44.59 2.81
C ASP A 440 -6.57 -44.71 3.05
N LYS A 441 -5.75 -43.96 2.29
CA LYS A 441 -4.28 -43.99 2.40
C LYS A 441 -3.83 -43.63 3.81
N VAL A 442 -3.21 -44.61 4.48
CA VAL A 442 -2.76 -44.51 5.88
C VAL A 442 -1.80 -43.34 6.10
N SER A 443 -0.90 -43.06 5.15
CA SER A 443 0.03 -41.93 5.17
C SER A 443 -0.71 -40.58 5.25
N SER A 444 -1.58 -40.30 4.28
CA SER A 444 -2.37 -39.06 4.24
C SER A 444 -3.27 -38.90 5.48
N VAL A 445 -3.91 -39.97 5.93
CA VAL A 445 -4.75 -39.95 7.15
C VAL A 445 -3.91 -39.64 8.40
N THR A 446 -2.73 -40.24 8.53
CA THR A 446 -1.82 -40.03 9.66
C THR A 446 -1.26 -38.60 9.66
N GLU A 447 -0.90 -38.08 8.49
CA GLU A 447 -0.42 -36.72 8.30
C GLU A 447 -1.48 -35.68 8.71
N VAL A 448 -2.73 -35.84 8.25
CA VAL A 448 -3.80 -34.90 8.62
C VAL A 448 -4.16 -35.04 10.11
N ALA A 449 -4.12 -36.24 10.68
CA ALA A 449 -4.26 -36.45 12.11
C ALA A 449 -3.17 -35.70 12.91
N GLN A 450 -1.90 -35.84 12.52
CA GLN A 450 -0.78 -35.12 13.12
C GLN A 450 -0.98 -33.61 13.06
N ALA A 451 -1.29 -33.06 11.88
CA ALA A 451 -1.53 -31.63 11.71
C ALA A 451 -2.68 -31.14 12.60
N THR A 452 -3.76 -31.92 12.70
CA THR A 452 -4.92 -31.59 13.53
C THR A 452 -4.57 -31.49 15.02
N VAL A 453 -3.73 -32.41 15.52
CA VAL A 453 -3.22 -32.35 16.90
C VAL A 453 -2.25 -31.18 17.07
N CYS A 454 -1.26 -31.02 16.19
CA CYS A 454 -0.25 -29.96 16.28
C CYS A 454 -0.82 -28.54 16.16
N PHE A 455 -1.95 -28.35 15.47
CA PHE A 455 -2.59 -27.03 15.39
C PHE A 455 -3.64 -26.78 16.48
N SER A 456 -3.79 -27.70 17.44
CA SER A 456 -4.67 -27.57 18.59
C SER A 456 -3.97 -26.94 19.80
N ARG A 457 -4.66 -26.89 20.94
CA ARG A 457 -4.03 -26.52 22.23
C ARG A 457 -2.88 -27.44 22.64
N ALA A 458 -2.78 -28.64 22.08
CA ALA A 458 -1.69 -29.57 22.35
C ALA A 458 -0.30 -28.93 22.15
N TRP A 459 -0.16 -28.06 21.13
CA TRP A 459 1.10 -27.38 20.85
C TRP A 459 1.45 -26.35 21.92
N ARG A 460 0.48 -25.54 22.33
CA ARG A 460 0.67 -24.49 23.34
C ARG A 460 1.08 -25.06 24.68
N GLU A 461 0.46 -26.17 25.05
CA GLU A 461 0.64 -26.81 26.36
C GLU A 461 1.72 -27.93 26.33
N GLY A 462 2.31 -28.23 25.17
CA GLY A 462 3.30 -29.29 25.02
C GLY A 462 2.76 -30.70 25.35
N LEU A 463 1.53 -31.01 24.97
CA LEU A 463 0.84 -32.28 25.32
C LEU A 463 1.08 -33.38 24.27
N TYR A 464 2.05 -34.24 24.54
CA TYR A 464 2.39 -35.38 23.68
C TYR A 464 1.39 -36.55 23.83
N GLY A 465 1.31 -37.42 22.82
CA GLY A 465 0.53 -38.66 22.87
C GLY A 465 -0.98 -38.50 22.66
N LEU A 466 -1.44 -37.33 22.21
CA LEU A 466 -2.85 -37.10 21.88
C LEU A 466 -3.26 -37.72 20.55
N ASN A 467 -4.52 -38.11 20.48
CA ASN A 467 -5.13 -38.68 19.27
C ASN A 467 -5.97 -37.63 18.53
N ALA A 468 -6.04 -37.80 17.21
CA ALA A 468 -7.12 -37.26 16.42
C ALA A 468 -8.11 -38.37 16.09
N TYR A 469 -9.29 -37.98 15.64
CA TYR A 469 -10.21 -38.88 14.98
C TYR A 469 -10.72 -38.23 13.70
N TRP A 470 -11.18 -39.07 12.76
CA TRP A 470 -11.87 -38.61 11.58
C TRP A 470 -13.26 -39.21 11.44
N VAL A 471 -14.14 -38.45 10.79
CA VAL A 471 -15.52 -38.81 10.44
C VAL A 471 -15.83 -38.43 9.00
N ARG A 472 -16.87 -39.05 8.44
CA ARG A 472 -17.39 -38.70 7.11
C ARG A 472 -18.26 -37.44 7.16
N PRO A 473 -18.48 -36.76 6.02
CA PRO A 473 -19.25 -35.52 5.96
C PRO A 473 -20.69 -35.63 6.46
N ASP A 474 -21.36 -36.76 6.21
CA ASP A 474 -22.74 -37.04 6.62
C ASP A 474 -22.93 -37.13 8.14
N GLN A 475 -21.84 -37.38 8.86
CA GLN A 475 -21.77 -37.46 10.32
C GLN A 475 -21.70 -36.07 10.98
N ILE A 476 -21.53 -35.00 10.21
CA ILE A 476 -21.41 -33.64 10.74
C ILE A 476 -22.74 -32.92 10.65
N LYS A 477 -23.30 -32.55 11.80
CA LYS A 477 -24.51 -31.74 11.89
C LYS A 477 -24.17 -30.28 12.10
N THR A 478 -24.68 -29.44 11.20
CA THR A 478 -24.50 -27.98 11.22
C THR A 478 -25.54 -27.25 12.08
N ALA A 479 -26.62 -27.95 12.45
CA ALA A 479 -27.67 -27.49 13.34
C ALA A 479 -27.48 -28.05 14.76
N ALA A 480 -27.90 -27.28 15.76
CA ALA A 480 -27.87 -27.72 17.14
C ALA A 480 -28.98 -28.73 17.44
N PRO A 481 -28.72 -29.77 18.25
CA PRO A 481 -29.77 -30.59 18.84
C PRO A 481 -30.77 -29.72 19.58
N SER A 482 -32.06 -30.08 19.52
CA SER A 482 -33.15 -29.30 20.10
C SER A 482 -32.87 -28.87 21.54
N GLY A 483 -32.81 -27.56 21.79
CA GLY A 483 -32.61 -26.98 23.12
C GLY A 483 -31.16 -26.73 23.55
N GLN A 484 -30.16 -27.05 22.74
CA GLN A 484 -28.74 -26.80 23.05
C GLN A 484 -28.15 -25.67 22.20
N PHE A 485 -27.22 -24.90 22.77
CA PHE A 485 -26.46 -23.88 22.03
C PHE A 485 -25.12 -24.45 21.56
N ILE A 486 -24.85 -24.35 20.26
CA ILE A 486 -23.53 -24.68 19.69
C ILE A 486 -22.73 -23.40 19.48
N ALA A 487 -21.53 -23.35 20.07
CA ALA A 487 -20.61 -22.25 19.84
C ALA A 487 -20.23 -22.13 18.35
N LYS A 488 -20.06 -20.91 17.86
CA LYS A 488 -19.66 -20.65 16.47
C LYS A 488 -18.33 -21.38 16.18
N GLY A 489 -18.30 -22.17 15.10
CA GLY A 489 -17.12 -22.96 14.72
C GLY A 489 -17.04 -24.37 15.33
N SER A 490 -18.02 -24.76 16.14
CA SER A 490 -18.21 -26.12 16.65
C SER A 490 -19.30 -26.84 15.86
N PHE A 491 -19.22 -28.17 15.80
CA PHE A 491 -20.17 -29.03 15.09
C PHE A 491 -20.50 -30.26 15.91
N VAL A 492 -21.73 -30.75 15.78
CA VAL A 492 -22.12 -32.03 16.38
C VAL A 492 -21.73 -33.15 15.45
N ILE A 493 -21.12 -34.19 16.03
CA ILE A 493 -20.64 -35.36 15.31
C ILE A 493 -21.43 -36.57 15.78
N GLU A 494 -22.08 -37.24 14.84
CA GLU A 494 -22.92 -38.43 15.08
C GLU A 494 -22.32 -39.68 14.44
N GLY A 495 -22.46 -40.82 15.10
CA GLY A 495 -21.93 -42.10 14.62
C GLY A 495 -20.47 -42.38 15.00
N THR A 496 -19.86 -43.35 14.33
CA THR A 496 -18.55 -43.90 14.68
C THR A 496 -17.42 -42.92 14.36
N ARG A 497 -16.48 -42.76 15.30
CA ARG A 497 -15.23 -42.00 15.12
C ARG A 497 -14.08 -42.96 14.83
N ASN A 498 -13.23 -42.61 13.88
CA ASN A 498 -12.06 -43.41 13.52
C ASN A 498 -10.82 -42.75 14.10
N PHE A 499 -10.25 -43.34 15.15
CA PHE A 499 -9.12 -42.77 15.88
C PHE A 499 -7.79 -43.02 15.18
N VAL A 500 -6.93 -42.01 15.21
CA VAL A 500 -5.60 -42.01 14.61
C VAL A 500 -4.65 -41.32 15.58
N GLN A 501 -3.60 -42.03 15.97
CA GLN A 501 -2.59 -41.49 16.86
C GLN A 501 -1.68 -40.50 16.10
N ALA A 502 -1.45 -39.32 16.67
CA ALA A 502 -0.44 -38.41 16.13
C ALA A 502 0.97 -38.92 16.49
N PRO A 503 1.86 -39.11 15.52
CA PRO A 503 3.18 -39.71 15.76
C PRO A 503 4.10 -38.79 16.57
N SER A 504 3.97 -37.46 16.42
CA SER A 504 4.77 -36.48 17.15
C SER A 504 4.07 -35.12 17.22
N LEU A 505 4.51 -34.27 18.16
CA LEU A 505 4.21 -32.84 18.15
C LEU A 505 5.30 -32.07 17.39
N GLN A 506 5.36 -32.32 16.09
CA GLN A 506 6.33 -31.69 15.21
C GLN A 506 5.61 -31.20 13.95
N LEU A 507 6.03 -30.04 13.45
CA LEU A 507 5.58 -29.47 12.18
C LEU A 507 6.78 -28.90 11.43
N SER A 508 6.68 -28.82 10.12
CA SER A 508 7.62 -28.04 9.32
C SER A 508 6.91 -26.90 8.61
N VAL A 509 7.63 -25.80 8.43
CA VAL A 509 7.28 -24.72 7.51
C VAL A 509 8.15 -24.90 6.28
N GLY A 510 7.55 -24.99 5.10
CA GLY A 510 8.24 -25.19 3.84
C GLY A 510 7.93 -24.12 2.80
N LEU A 511 8.90 -23.89 1.91
CA LEU A 511 8.76 -23.08 0.70
C LEU A 511 8.22 -23.99 -0.41
N PHE A 512 6.95 -23.81 -0.76
CA PHE A 512 6.28 -24.56 -1.81
C PHE A 512 6.28 -23.76 -3.12
N GLU A 513 6.76 -24.37 -4.20
CA GLU A 513 6.85 -23.77 -5.54
C GLU A 513 5.79 -24.38 -6.45
N LYS A 514 5.01 -23.52 -7.12
CA LYS A 514 4.01 -23.91 -8.12
C LYS A 514 3.90 -22.82 -9.17
N ASP A 515 4.07 -23.15 -10.44
CA ASP A 515 3.96 -22.21 -11.57
C ASP A 515 4.79 -20.92 -11.35
N ASP A 516 6.06 -21.06 -10.97
CA ASP A 516 7.00 -19.98 -10.59
C ASP A 516 6.53 -19.08 -9.42
N ASN A 517 5.49 -19.50 -8.67
CA ASN A 517 5.02 -18.82 -7.47
C ASN A 517 5.46 -19.57 -6.20
N TYR A 518 5.90 -18.79 -5.21
CA TYR A 518 6.34 -19.31 -3.91
C TYR A 518 5.31 -19.06 -2.82
N SER A 519 5.04 -20.09 -2.02
CA SER A 519 4.09 -20.03 -0.91
C SER A 519 4.65 -20.71 0.34
N LEU A 520 4.18 -20.28 1.50
CA LEU A 520 4.50 -20.96 2.76
C LEU A 520 3.46 -22.04 3.02
N MET A 521 3.92 -23.27 3.14
CA MET A 521 3.13 -24.43 3.51
C MET A 521 3.56 -24.90 4.90
N CYS A 522 2.61 -25.24 5.77
CA CYS A 522 2.94 -25.74 7.10
C CYS A 522 2.09 -26.96 7.44
N GLY A 523 2.76 -28.03 7.85
CA GLY A 523 2.16 -29.34 8.03
C GLY A 523 3.15 -30.36 8.59
N PRO A 524 2.80 -31.64 8.57
CA PRO A 524 3.64 -32.73 9.04
C PRO A 524 4.97 -32.77 8.32
N THR A 525 6.05 -33.04 9.07
CA THR A 525 7.43 -32.99 8.59
C THR A 525 7.65 -33.77 7.30
N PHE A 526 7.12 -35.00 7.21
CA PHE A 526 7.28 -35.86 6.04
C PHE A 526 6.64 -35.26 4.77
N ALA A 527 5.40 -34.77 4.88
CA ALA A 527 4.71 -34.13 3.77
C ALA A 527 5.44 -32.87 3.27
N ILE A 528 5.90 -32.03 4.21
CA ILE A 528 6.60 -30.78 3.87
C ILE A 528 7.96 -31.06 3.23
N LYS A 529 8.76 -32.00 3.77
CA LYS A 529 10.04 -32.39 3.18
C LYS A 529 9.88 -32.88 1.75
N ARG A 530 8.81 -33.64 1.45
CA ARG A 530 8.54 -34.16 0.11
C ARG A 530 8.04 -33.09 -0.87
N LYS A 531 7.20 -32.16 -0.43
CA LYS A 531 6.47 -31.23 -1.31
C LYS A 531 7.12 -29.85 -1.44
N CYS A 532 8.03 -29.47 -0.56
CA CYS A 532 8.67 -28.15 -0.58
C CYS A 532 10.12 -28.23 -1.08
N ILE A 533 10.62 -27.12 -1.61
CA ILE A 533 12.01 -26.99 -2.07
C ILE A 533 12.98 -26.69 -0.91
N TYR A 534 12.47 -26.09 0.16
CA TYR A 534 13.22 -25.80 1.38
C TYR A 534 12.29 -25.89 2.59
N PHE A 535 12.78 -26.33 3.74
CA PHE A 535 11.97 -26.47 4.95
C PHE A 535 12.73 -26.10 6.22
N VAL A 536 11.97 -25.73 7.25
CA VAL A 536 12.42 -25.57 8.63
C VAL A 536 11.43 -26.32 9.53
N THR A 537 11.94 -27.24 10.35
CA THR A 537 11.13 -28.02 11.28
C THR A 537 11.16 -27.39 12.66
N ILE A 538 9.99 -27.37 13.31
CA ILE A 538 9.75 -26.78 14.62
C ILE A 538 9.07 -27.75 15.57
N GLU A 539 9.26 -27.50 16.86
CA GLU A 539 8.61 -28.19 17.97
C GLU A 539 8.07 -27.19 19.01
N PRO A 540 7.10 -27.59 19.86
CA PRO A 540 6.60 -26.80 20.97
C PRO A 540 7.72 -26.31 21.90
N SER A 541 7.40 -25.27 22.68
CA SER A 541 8.30 -24.55 23.61
C SER A 541 9.33 -23.65 22.93
N GLY A 542 9.88 -22.69 23.67
CA GLY A 542 10.94 -21.82 23.20
C GLY A 542 10.49 -20.38 23.06
N GLN A 543 10.31 -19.91 21.83
CA GLN A 543 10.08 -18.49 21.54
C GLN A 543 8.67 -18.22 21.00
N GLU A 544 8.18 -17.04 21.34
CA GLU A 544 6.92 -16.48 20.83
C GLU A 544 6.86 -16.46 19.29
N MET A 545 5.63 -16.55 18.75
CA MET A 545 5.37 -16.73 17.31
C MET A 545 6.05 -15.69 16.40
N THR A 546 6.12 -14.43 16.82
CA THR A 546 6.73 -13.35 16.03
C THR A 546 8.24 -13.52 15.92
N GLU A 547 8.89 -13.93 17.01
CA GLU A 547 10.35 -14.12 17.05
C GLU A 547 10.76 -15.38 16.30
N ILE A 548 10.01 -16.49 16.47
CA ILE A 548 10.29 -17.71 15.71
C ILE A 548 10.02 -17.51 14.21
N ALA A 549 8.99 -16.75 13.81
CA ALA A 549 8.75 -16.41 12.41
C ALA A 549 9.92 -15.65 11.78
N LYS A 550 10.53 -14.70 12.52
CA LYS A 550 11.73 -13.98 12.05
C LYS A 550 12.90 -14.94 11.86
N LYS A 551 13.12 -15.86 12.80
CA LYS A 551 14.17 -16.88 12.69
C LYS A 551 13.94 -17.82 11.51
N ILE A 552 12.72 -18.31 11.31
CA ILE A 552 12.38 -19.16 10.15
C ILE A 552 12.65 -18.41 8.84
N LYS A 553 12.27 -17.12 8.75
CA LYS A 553 12.59 -16.31 7.56
C LYS A 553 14.10 -16.16 7.36
N LEU A 554 14.88 -15.98 8.42
CA LEU A 554 16.34 -15.93 8.35
C LEU A 554 16.95 -17.27 7.88
N GLU A 555 16.42 -18.39 8.35
CA GLU A 555 16.83 -19.72 7.87
C GLU A 555 16.51 -19.89 6.39
N PHE A 556 15.31 -19.49 5.93
CA PHE A 556 14.96 -19.53 4.52
C PHE A 556 15.91 -18.65 3.68
N LEU A 557 16.30 -17.47 4.15
CA LEU A 557 17.23 -16.57 3.44
C LEU A 557 18.64 -17.14 3.24
N LYS A 558 19.00 -18.24 3.91
CA LYS A 558 20.24 -19.00 3.62
C LYS A 558 20.17 -19.76 2.29
N PHE A 559 18.97 -19.96 1.74
CA PHE A 559 18.74 -20.53 0.43
C PHE A 559 18.90 -19.47 -0.66
N GLU A 560 20.15 -19.27 -1.10
CA GLU A 560 20.54 -18.11 -1.92
C GLU A 560 19.82 -18.02 -3.26
N GLU A 561 19.53 -19.16 -3.90
CA GLU A 561 18.92 -19.21 -5.24
C GLU A 561 17.52 -18.62 -5.30
N LYS A 562 16.75 -18.71 -4.21
CA LYS A 562 15.38 -18.16 -4.12
C LYS A 562 15.29 -16.99 -3.14
N LYS A 563 16.42 -16.33 -2.85
CA LYS A 563 16.51 -15.25 -1.85
C LYS A 563 15.58 -14.08 -2.14
N GLU A 564 15.46 -13.66 -3.40
CA GLU A 564 14.56 -12.56 -3.79
C GLU A 564 13.07 -12.94 -3.59
N ALA A 565 12.70 -14.18 -3.94
CA ALA A 565 11.36 -14.68 -3.66
C ALA A 565 11.06 -14.69 -2.15
N ILE A 566 12.00 -15.17 -1.33
CA ILE A 566 11.85 -15.22 0.14
C ILE A 566 11.77 -13.81 0.75
N LYS A 567 12.53 -12.84 0.22
CA LYS A 567 12.45 -11.44 0.68
C LYS A 567 11.05 -10.87 0.51
N SER A 568 10.39 -11.17 -0.62
CA SER A 568 9.05 -10.70 -0.94
C SER A 568 7.95 -11.22 0.00
N ILE A 569 8.16 -12.37 0.66
CA ILE A 569 7.21 -12.93 1.64
C ILE A 569 7.29 -12.11 2.94
N ILE A 570 6.20 -11.41 3.28
CA ILE A 570 6.13 -10.58 4.49
C ILE A 570 6.13 -11.43 5.77
N ILE A 571 6.60 -10.86 6.87
CA ILE A 571 6.70 -11.58 8.16
C ILE A 571 5.34 -12.10 8.66
N ASP A 572 4.27 -11.37 8.38
CA ASP A 572 2.91 -11.77 8.77
C ASP A 572 2.50 -13.09 8.12
N ASP A 573 2.94 -13.38 6.88
CA ASP A 573 2.63 -14.65 6.22
C ASP A 573 3.36 -15.82 6.91
N PHE A 574 4.58 -15.62 7.44
CA PHE A 574 5.27 -16.61 8.29
C PHE A 574 4.53 -16.82 9.62
N ILE A 575 4.15 -15.75 10.31
CA ILE A 575 3.38 -15.84 11.56
C ILE A 575 2.07 -16.60 11.33
N ARG A 576 1.41 -16.33 10.20
CA ARG A 576 0.10 -16.86 9.87
C ARG A 576 0.09 -18.38 9.67
N VAL A 577 1.19 -18.99 9.21
CA VAL A 577 1.25 -20.45 8.99
C VAL A 577 1.58 -21.24 10.26
N LEU A 578 2.17 -20.59 11.27
CA LEU A 578 2.60 -21.25 12.49
C LEU A 578 1.46 -21.77 13.38
N PRO A 579 1.73 -22.80 14.20
CA PRO A 579 0.84 -23.22 15.28
C PRO A 579 0.79 -22.15 16.39
N ALA A 580 -0.30 -22.14 17.16
CA ALA A 580 -0.49 -21.16 18.22
C ALA A 580 0.22 -21.60 19.51
N GLY A 581 1.34 -20.97 19.83
CA GLY A 581 2.14 -21.24 21.03
C GLY A 581 3.62 -21.02 20.75
N ASP A 582 4.44 -21.12 21.81
CA ASP A 582 5.89 -20.99 21.68
C ASP A 582 6.47 -22.15 20.89
N SER A 583 7.48 -21.84 20.08
CA SER A 583 8.13 -22.82 19.22
C SER A 583 9.64 -22.58 19.16
N HIS A 584 10.40 -23.64 18.87
CA HIS A 584 11.83 -23.57 18.59
C HIS A 584 12.16 -24.36 17.32
N ILE A 585 13.23 -23.97 16.63
CA ILE A 585 13.71 -24.64 15.42
C ILE A 585 14.60 -25.81 15.83
N ILE A 586 14.41 -26.95 15.17
CA ILE A 586 15.21 -28.17 15.40
C ILE A 586 16.07 -28.55 14.19
N GLU A 587 15.61 -28.30 12.97
CA GLU A 587 16.36 -28.56 11.75
C GLU A 587 15.87 -27.67 10.60
N SER A 588 16.70 -27.52 9.58
CA SER A 588 16.37 -26.87 8.31
C SER A 588 17.11 -27.55 7.18
N GLY A 589 16.53 -27.60 5.99
CA GLY A 589 17.19 -28.25 4.85
C GLY A 589 16.46 -28.06 3.54
N ILE A 590 17.09 -28.58 2.48
CA ILE A 590 16.53 -28.67 1.14
C ILE A 590 15.50 -29.82 1.13
N GLY A 591 14.33 -29.56 0.57
CA GLY A 591 13.30 -30.59 0.42
C GLY A 591 13.39 -31.31 -0.93
N GLU A 592 12.68 -32.43 -1.06
CA GLU A 592 12.76 -33.35 -2.20
C GLU A 592 12.20 -32.76 -3.50
N ALA A 593 11.38 -31.71 -3.42
CA ALA A 593 10.85 -31.02 -4.60
C ALA A 593 11.87 -30.10 -5.28
N TYR A 594 13.04 -29.90 -4.67
CA TYR A 594 14.15 -29.18 -5.27
C TYR A 594 15.00 -30.16 -6.09
N SER A 595 14.65 -30.29 -7.37
CA SER A 595 15.30 -31.19 -8.34
C SER A 595 15.83 -30.45 -9.55
#